data_AF-L7LGV4-F1
#
_entry.id   AF-L7LGV4-F1
#
_cell.length_a   1.000
_cell.length_b   1.000
_cell.length_c   1.000
_cell.angle_alpha   90.00
_cell.angle_beta   90.00
_cell.angle_gamma   90.00
#
_symmetry.space_group_name_H-M   'P 1'
#
loop_
_entity.id
_entity.type
_entity.pdbx_description
1 polymer ?
#
loop_
_entity_poly.entity_id
_entity_poly.type
_entity_poly.pdbx_seq_one_letter_code
_entity_poly.pdbx_strand_id
1 'polypeptide(L)'
;MGLTQPDFPPVDPATFRRRPLLDRLRVLSTHWAEYGFGTQKAVHLIYLAKVLILYIGVGVTIATLSSGHSPLAVSEWWNQPVVYQKLVLWTLLVETLGVGGSWGPLAGHFKPMTGGALFWLRPRTIRLPPWPDRVPFTKGDSRTLFDVALYAAIVVNLVVALFLPTVHGSRLDALVPGNHGLVDPAVLYPYLAMMVILGLRDKVPFIAARSEQYLPAVAFFAFLPFVDMILALKLLIVVVWVGAGVSKATWAFAPGAEEKLNRHVVRSSLNTKTQLTATFPDEVADVVMHQMLAWRSMHSQGRGLLSLMQRHLGDDRMNTYDLREAEFSCNSLVAFNFGDGHLHDTKMIAALQRRCGFAPGEFTVVWAESQPIHRGTQDYLIIDAALGVVERGRWRVRDAVNEQPWLPHGPIPVEVTWRREFASPHPGIDAYTSVDQAETVNHQAGPRTSTETETVAKTDTLAETDTPAAETV
;
A
#
# COMPACT_ATOMS: atom_id res chain seq x y z
N MET A 1 -15.72 8.88 -18.33
CA MET A 1 -15.69 7.39 -18.33
C MET A 1 -16.93 6.80 -18.96
N GLY A 2 -16.73 6.07 -20.06
CA GLY A 2 -17.74 5.20 -20.68
C GLY A 2 -17.96 3.91 -19.89
N LEU A 3 -18.97 3.12 -20.28
CA LEU A 3 -19.24 1.83 -19.64
C LEU A 3 -18.11 0.82 -19.90
N THR A 4 -17.67 0.73 -21.16
CA THR A 4 -16.67 -0.23 -21.64
C THR A 4 -15.33 0.42 -22.01
N GLN A 5 -15.33 1.72 -22.32
CA GLN A 5 -14.14 2.45 -22.74
C GLN A 5 -13.46 3.13 -21.54
N PRO A 6 -12.15 2.91 -21.33
CA PRO A 6 -11.37 3.63 -20.33
C PRO A 6 -11.06 5.06 -20.81
N ASP A 7 -10.82 5.97 -19.85
CA ASP A 7 -10.25 7.30 -20.13
C ASP A 7 -8.73 7.20 -19.96
N PHE A 8 -8.04 6.95 -21.06
CA PHE A 8 -6.58 6.80 -21.06
C PHE A 8 -5.89 8.17 -20.99
N PRO A 9 -4.72 8.28 -20.32
CA PRO A 9 -3.98 9.54 -20.28
C PRO A 9 -3.64 10.05 -21.69
N PRO A 10 -3.59 11.37 -21.92
CA PRO A 10 -3.33 11.97 -23.22
C PRO A 10 -1.84 11.90 -23.60
N VAL A 11 -1.33 10.69 -23.76
CA VAL A 11 0.05 10.39 -24.13
C VAL A 11 0.07 9.39 -25.28
N ASP A 12 1.07 9.49 -26.15
CA ASP A 12 1.38 8.46 -27.14
C ASP A 12 2.20 7.34 -26.47
N PRO A 13 1.67 6.12 -26.30
CA PRO A 13 2.38 5.02 -25.67
C PRO A 13 3.73 4.71 -26.32
N ALA A 14 3.83 4.82 -27.65
CA ALA A 14 5.04 4.45 -28.40
C ALA A 14 6.23 5.38 -28.11
N THR A 15 5.97 6.64 -27.79
CA THR A 15 7.00 7.65 -27.48
C THR A 15 7.04 8.01 -26.00
N PHE A 16 6.10 7.51 -25.18
CA PHE A 16 5.95 7.85 -23.77
C PHE A 16 7.26 7.73 -22.98
N ARG A 17 7.95 6.58 -23.07
CA ARG A 17 9.20 6.31 -22.33
C ARG A 17 10.38 7.20 -22.76
N ARG A 18 10.31 7.87 -23.91
CA ARG A 18 11.36 8.78 -24.40
C ARG A 18 11.34 10.14 -23.68
N ARG A 19 10.22 10.50 -23.05
CA ARG A 19 10.09 11.73 -22.28
C ARG A 19 10.78 11.61 -20.91
N PRO A 20 11.35 12.70 -20.39
CA PRO A 20 11.83 12.74 -19.01
C PRO A 20 10.75 12.27 -18.01
N LEU A 21 11.17 11.59 -16.94
CA LEU A 21 10.26 11.01 -15.96
C LEU A 21 9.35 12.05 -15.32
N LEU A 22 9.89 13.21 -14.94
CA LEU A 22 9.10 14.26 -14.31
C LEU A 22 8.03 14.82 -15.27
N ASP A 23 8.33 14.93 -16.57
CA ASP A 23 7.33 15.34 -17.57
C ASP A 23 6.22 14.29 -17.73
N ARG A 24 6.58 13.00 -17.71
CA ARG A 24 5.62 11.90 -17.69
C ARG A 24 4.72 12.00 -16.46
N LEU A 25 5.30 12.17 -15.27
CA LEU A 25 4.56 12.28 -14.02
C LEU A 25 3.64 13.48 -14.00
N ARG A 26 4.04 14.63 -14.54
CA ARG A 26 3.19 15.83 -14.66
C ARG A 26 1.90 15.53 -15.42
N VAL A 27 2.00 14.93 -16.61
CA VAL A 27 0.83 14.59 -17.43
C VAL A 27 -0.04 13.56 -16.70
N LEU A 28 0.57 12.50 -16.16
CA LEU A 28 -0.16 11.41 -15.52
C LEU A 28 -0.80 11.80 -14.20
N SER A 29 -0.18 12.67 -13.39
CA SER A 29 -0.75 13.14 -12.13
C SER A 29 -1.93 14.08 -12.37
N THR A 30 -1.86 14.93 -13.41
CA THR A 30 -2.98 15.80 -13.78
C THR A 30 -4.15 14.97 -14.29
N HIS A 31 -3.89 13.99 -15.16
CA HIS A 31 -4.93 13.03 -15.59
C HIS A 31 -5.54 12.30 -14.40
N TRP A 32 -4.72 11.86 -13.45
CA TRP A 32 -5.21 11.17 -12.26
C TRP A 32 -6.10 12.06 -11.38
N ALA A 33 -5.80 13.34 -11.26
CA ALA A 33 -6.64 14.27 -10.49
C ALA A 33 -8.05 14.41 -11.09
N GLU A 34 -8.19 14.31 -12.41
CA GLU A 34 -9.47 14.47 -13.11
C GLU A 34 -10.22 13.13 -13.28
N TYR A 35 -9.51 12.04 -13.57
CA TYR A 35 -10.09 10.76 -14.00
C TYR A 35 -9.71 9.59 -13.08
N GLY A 36 -8.94 9.80 -12.01
CA GLY A 36 -8.37 8.72 -11.21
C GLY A 36 -7.53 7.78 -12.06
N PHE A 37 -7.70 6.47 -11.89
CA PHE A 37 -7.01 5.49 -12.74
C PHE A 37 -7.48 5.53 -14.21
N GLY A 38 -8.65 6.10 -14.51
CA GLY A 38 -9.24 6.10 -15.85
C GLY A 38 -9.87 4.77 -16.27
N THR A 39 -10.10 3.84 -15.34
CA THR A 39 -10.71 2.53 -15.63
C THR A 39 -12.15 2.65 -16.13
N GLN A 40 -12.53 1.81 -17.09
CA GLN A 40 -13.92 1.69 -17.54
C GLN A 40 -14.88 1.37 -16.39
N LYS A 41 -16.11 1.93 -16.45
CA LYS A 41 -17.13 1.75 -15.39
C LYS A 41 -17.52 0.28 -15.18
N ALA A 42 -17.39 -0.58 -16.19
CA ALA A 42 -17.63 -2.01 -16.06
C ALA A 42 -16.79 -2.67 -14.95
N VAL A 43 -15.56 -2.21 -14.71
CA VAL A 43 -14.74 -2.72 -13.60
C VAL A 43 -15.38 -2.39 -12.26
N HIS A 44 -15.93 -1.17 -12.08
CA HIS A 44 -16.63 -0.78 -10.86
C HIS A 44 -17.89 -1.62 -10.62
N LEU A 45 -18.59 -2.04 -11.68
CA LEU A 45 -19.74 -2.96 -11.56
C LEU A 45 -19.34 -4.32 -10.99
N ILE A 46 -18.12 -4.81 -11.26
CA ILE A 46 -17.60 -6.04 -10.65
C ILE A 46 -17.48 -5.88 -9.13
N TYR A 47 -17.02 -4.71 -8.64
CA TYR A 47 -16.93 -4.44 -7.20
C TYR A 47 -18.30 -4.25 -6.56
N LEU A 48 -19.24 -3.60 -7.26
CA LEU A 48 -20.62 -3.53 -6.78
C LEU A 48 -21.25 -4.92 -6.69
N ALA A 49 -21.08 -5.76 -7.72
CA ALA A 49 -21.52 -7.15 -7.70
C ALA A 49 -20.87 -7.94 -6.58
N LYS A 50 -19.57 -7.72 -6.31
CA LYS A 50 -18.87 -8.33 -5.19
C LYS A 50 -19.48 -7.92 -3.84
N VAL A 51 -19.77 -6.65 -3.62
CA VAL A 51 -20.44 -6.20 -2.38
C VAL A 51 -21.84 -6.83 -2.26
N LEU A 52 -22.64 -6.79 -3.34
CA LEU A 52 -23.99 -7.34 -3.35
C LEU A 52 -24.03 -8.85 -3.17
N ILE A 53 -23.13 -9.60 -3.80
CA ILE A 53 -23.15 -11.06 -3.79
C ILE A 53 -22.35 -11.60 -2.61
N LEU A 54 -21.08 -11.19 -2.45
CA LEU A 54 -20.18 -11.76 -1.44
C LEU A 54 -20.53 -11.29 -0.03
N TYR A 55 -20.80 -10.00 0.16
CA TYR A 55 -21.06 -9.45 1.49
C TYR A 55 -22.55 -9.49 1.84
N ILE A 56 -23.40 -8.91 0.99
CA ILE A 56 -24.85 -8.84 1.27
C ILE A 56 -25.51 -10.20 1.02
N GLY A 57 -25.25 -10.84 -0.10
CA GLY A 57 -25.84 -12.15 -0.42
C GLY A 57 -25.32 -13.25 0.51
N VAL A 58 -24.04 -13.58 0.43
CA VAL A 58 -23.45 -14.70 1.16
C VAL A 58 -23.20 -14.37 2.63
N GLY A 59 -22.51 -13.26 2.91
CA GLY A 59 -22.13 -12.87 4.27
C GLY A 59 -23.31 -12.68 5.22
N VAL A 60 -24.31 -11.86 4.85
CA VAL A 60 -25.51 -11.65 5.68
C VAL A 60 -26.30 -12.95 5.80
N THR A 61 -26.44 -13.74 4.73
CA THR A 61 -27.15 -15.03 4.79
C THR A 61 -26.49 -15.99 5.77
N ILE A 62 -25.16 -16.15 5.71
CA ILE A 62 -24.43 -17.00 6.67
C ILE A 62 -24.60 -16.45 8.09
N ALA A 63 -24.37 -15.15 8.30
CA ALA A 63 -24.43 -14.55 9.63
C ALA A 63 -25.82 -14.64 10.27
N THR A 64 -26.89 -14.48 9.50
CA THR A 64 -28.28 -14.53 9.98
C THR A 64 -28.77 -15.96 10.19
N LEU A 65 -28.64 -16.84 9.18
CA LEU A 65 -29.13 -18.22 9.28
C LEU A 65 -28.41 -18.99 10.39
N SER A 66 -27.08 -18.83 10.50
CA SER A 66 -26.32 -19.48 11.57
C SER A 66 -26.56 -18.85 12.95
N SER A 67 -27.28 -17.73 13.03
CA SER A 67 -27.74 -17.10 14.27
C SER A 67 -29.22 -17.35 14.56
N GLY A 68 -29.90 -18.18 13.75
CA GLY A 68 -31.33 -18.49 13.93
C GLY A 68 -32.29 -17.40 13.43
N HIS A 69 -31.84 -16.51 12.54
CA HIS A 69 -32.69 -15.49 11.93
C HIS A 69 -32.87 -15.72 10.42
N SER A 70 -33.99 -15.22 9.89
CA SER A 70 -34.17 -15.10 8.43
C SER A 70 -33.39 -13.91 7.89
N PRO A 71 -32.60 -14.05 6.80
CA PRO A 71 -31.89 -12.93 6.17
C PRO A 71 -32.82 -11.79 5.73
N LEU A 72 -34.07 -12.12 5.38
CA LEU A 72 -35.06 -11.17 4.90
C LEU A 72 -35.75 -10.37 6.02
N ALA A 73 -35.69 -10.87 7.26
CA ALA A 73 -36.35 -10.25 8.41
C ALA A 73 -35.43 -9.20 9.07
N VAL A 74 -35.04 -8.18 8.30
CA VAL A 74 -34.01 -7.20 8.70
C VAL A 74 -34.26 -6.61 10.09
N SER A 75 -35.51 -6.26 10.41
CA SER A 75 -35.91 -5.68 11.69
C SER A 75 -35.63 -6.57 12.90
N GLU A 76 -35.50 -7.89 12.71
CA GLU A 76 -35.28 -8.87 13.79
C GLU A 76 -33.79 -9.07 14.10
N TRP A 77 -32.91 -8.90 13.11
CA TRP A 77 -31.52 -9.32 13.21
C TRP A 77 -30.49 -8.20 13.15
N TRP A 78 -30.83 -7.03 12.58
CA TRP A 78 -29.85 -5.96 12.32
C TRP A 78 -29.15 -5.42 13.58
N ASN A 79 -29.82 -5.51 14.74
CA ASN A 79 -29.32 -5.09 16.04
C ASN A 79 -28.90 -6.26 16.94
N GLN A 80 -28.87 -7.49 16.42
CA GLN A 80 -28.48 -8.68 17.19
C GLN A 80 -26.95 -8.77 17.32
N PRO A 81 -26.40 -8.82 18.56
CA PRO A 81 -24.96 -8.84 18.77
C PRO A 81 -24.23 -10.00 18.08
N VAL A 82 -24.81 -11.21 18.08
CA VAL A 82 -24.21 -12.37 17.39
C VAL A 82 -24.09 -12.15 15.88
N VAL A 83 -25.08 -11.51 15.25
CA VAL A 83 -25.04 -11.26 13.81
C VAL A 83 -23.89 -10.31 13.49
N TYR A 84 -23.68 -9.28 14.32
CA TYR A 84 -22.50 -8.42 14.21
C TYR A 84 -21.19 -9.21 14.35
N GLN A 85 -21.06 -10.08 15.36
CA GLN A 85 -19.86 -10.92 15.53
C GLN A 85 -19.61 -11.79 14.29
N LYS A 86 -20.64 -12.44 13.75
CA LYS A 86 -20.52 -13.31 12.58
C LYS A 86 -20.24 -12.53 11.29
N LEU A 87 -20.73 -11.31 11.14
CA LEU A 87 -20.34 -10.42 10.04
C LEU A 87 -18.87 -10.01 10.11
N VAL A 88 -18.34 -9.77 11.32
CA VAL A 88 -16.90 -9.52 11.53
C VAL A 88 -16.09 -10.77 11.19
N LEU A 89 -16.49 -11.95 11.66
CA LEU A 89 -15.83 -13.22 11.35
C LEU A 89 -15.88 -13.56 9.85
N TRP A 90 -16.98 -13.23 9.17
CA TRP A 90 -17.12 -13.39 7.72
C TRP A 90 -16.14 -12.48 6.98
N THR A 91 -16.09 -11.20 7.35
CA THR A 91 -15.14 -10.24 6.78
C THR A 91 -13.71 -10.72 6.99
N LEU A 92 -13.39 -11.17 8.19
CA LEU A 92 -12.08 -11.73 8.54
C LEU A 92 -11.71 -12.95 7.69
N LEU A 93 -12.66 -13.87 7.44
CA LEU A 93 -12.45 -15.00 6.54
C LEU A 93 -12.18 -14.55 5.10
N VAL A 94 -12.97 -13.60 4.60
CA VAL A 94 -12.85 -13.04 3.25
C VAL A 94 -11.51 -12.33 3.04
N GLU A 95 -11.06 -11.54 4.02
CA GLU A 95 -9.72 -10.92 4.01
C GLU A 95 -8.62 -11.97 4.11
N THR A 96 -8.74 -12.95 5.02
CA THR A 96 -7.78 -14.05 5.19
C THR A 96 -7.63 -14.88 3.92
N LEU A 97 -8.68 -15.04 3.11
CA LEU A 97 -8.61 -15.74 1.82
C LEU A 97 -8.00 -14.88 0.68
N GLY A 98 -7.84 -13.58 0.90
CA GLY A 98 -7.41 -12.60 -0.11
C GLY A 98 -8.44 -12.35 -1.20
N VAL A 99 -9.73 -12.49 -0.86
CA VAL A 99 -10.86 -12.09 -1.71
C VAL A 99 -11.60 -10.87 -1.14
N GLY A 100 -11.09 -10.29 -0.05
CA GLY A 100 -11.55 -9.04 0.57
C GLY A 100 -11.07 -7.79 -0.16
N GLY A 101 -10.67 -6.76 0.57
CA GLY A 101 -10.33 -5.46 -0.03
C GLY A 101 -9.13 -5.50 -0.99
N SER A 102 -8.18 -6.42 -0.78
CA SER A 102 -6.97 -6.58 -1.60
C SER A 102 -7.18 -7.44 -2.85
N TRP A 103 -8.36 -7.46 -3.44
CA TRP A 103 -8.67 -8.34 -4.58
C TRP A 103 -9.02 -7.56 -5.84
N GLY A 104 -8.56 -8.08 -6.99
CA GLY A 104 -8.94 -7.61 -8.32
C GLY A 104 -8.15 -6.40 -8.84
N PRO A 105 -8.52 -5.89 -10.04
CA PRO A 105 -7.73 -4.88 -10.76
C PRO A 105 -7.55 -3.54 -10.05
N LEU A 106 -8.51 -3.10 -9.24
CA LEU A 106 -8.40 -1.86 -8.45
C LEU A 106 -7.42 -2.01 -7.29
N ALA A 107 -7.14 -3.25 -6.86
CA ALA A 107 -6.08 -3.59 -5.93
C ALA A 107 -4.80 -4.05 -6.66
N GLY A 108 -4.66 -3.83 -7.97
CA GLY A 108 -3.45 -4.18 -8.73
C GLY A 108 -3.31 -5.66 -9.11
N HIS A 109 -4.37 -6.46 -8.97
CA HIS A 109 -4.38 -7.86 -9.43
C HIS A 109 -5.12 -7.98 -10.77
N PHE A 110 -4.42 -8.35 -11.84
CA PHE A 110 -5.00 -8.39 -13.18
C PHE A 110 -5.34 -9.81 -13.63
N LYS A 111 -4.35 -10.67 -13.91
CA LYS A 111 -4.62 -12.07 -14.30
C LYS A 111 -3.49 -12.98 -13.79
N PRO A 112 -3.79 -13.93 -12.89
CA PRO A 112 -5.05 -14.12 -12.17
C PRO A 112 -5.38 -12.96 -11.21
N MET A 113 -6.67 -12.62 -11.08
CA MET A 113 -7.15 -11.54 -10.19
C MET A 113 -7.07 -11.87 -8.70
N THR A 114 -6.83 -13.14 -8.37
CA THR A 114 -6.74 -13.63 -7.00
C THR A 114 -5.31 -14.08 -6.72
N GLY A 115 -4.69 -13.45 -5.73
CA GLY A 115 -3.49 -13.94 -5.07
C GLY A 115 -3.87 -14.70 -3.79
N GLY A 116 -3.86 -14.02 -2.64
CA GLY A 116 -4.37 -14.51 -1.37
C GLY A 116 -3.96 -15.94 -1.01
N ALA A 117 -4.97 -16.77 -0.72
CA ALA A 117 -4.80 -18.18 -0.38
C ALA A 117 -3.95 -18.97 -1.38
N LEU A 118 -3.93 -18.62 -2.67
CA LEU A 118 -3.09 -19.30 -3.68
C LEU A 118 -1.60 -19.12 -3.43
N PHE A 119 -1.19 -18.08 -2.70
CA PHE A 119 0.18 -17.85 -2.27
C PHE A 119 0.44 -18.46 -0.90
N TRP A 120 -0.47 -18.26 0.05
CA TRP A 120 -0.25 -18.63 1.45
C TRP A 120 -0.42 -20.12 1.72
N LEU A 121 -1.18 -20.84 0.88
CA LEU A 121 -1.22 -22.31 0.88
C LEU A 121 -0.09 -22.96 0.08
N ARG A 122 0.86 -22.19 -0.45
CA ARG A 122 1.95 -22.69 -1.29
C ARG A 122 3.29 -22.64 -0.54
N PRO A 123 4.00 -23.78 -0.41
CA PRO A 123 5.33 -23.79 0.19
C PRO A 123 6.35 -23.05 -0.69
N ARG A 124 7.47 -22.65 -0.09
CA ARG A 124 8.60 -21.92 -0.70
C ARG A 124 8.30 -20.50 -1.18
N THR A 125 7.06 -20.04 -1.09
CA THR A 125 6.72 -18.62 -1.25
C THR A 125 7.35 -17.79 -0.11
N ILE A 126 7.48 -16.47 -0.31
CA ILE A 126 8.17 -15.59 0.64
C ILE A 126 7.37 -15.49 1.95
N ARG A 127 8.03 -15.70 3.09
CA ARG A 127 7.53 -15.31 4.42
C ARG A 127 8.47 -14.31 5.08
N LEU A 128 7.91 -13.47 5.93
CA LEU A 128 8.65 -12.41 6.62
C LEU A 128 8.43 -12.49 8.14
N PRO A 129 9.16 -13.36 8.86
CA PRO A 129 9.14 -13.37 10.32
C PRO A 129 9.62 -12.00 10.86
N PRO A 130 8.94 -11.39 11.84
CA PRO A 130 9.36 -10.10 12.39
C PRO A 130 10.74 -10.17 13.09
N TRP A 131 11.03 -11.27 13.79
CA TRP A 131 12.24 -11.45 14.60
C TRP A 131 12.90 -12.84 14.42
N PRO A 132 13.38 -13.18 13.21
CA PRO A 132 13.89 -14.51 12.88
C PRO A 132 15.08 -14.95 13.75
N ASP A 133 15.90 -14.00 14.18
CA ASP A 133 17.11 -14.29 14.96
C ASP A 133 16.86 -14.37 16.47
N ARG A 134 15.65 -14.02 16.92
CA ARG A 134 15.28 -13.98 18.35
C ARG A 134 14.24 -15.03 18.70
N VAL A 135 13.24 -15.25 17.85
CA VAL A 135 12.15 -16.19 18.13
C VAL A 135 12.51 -17.57 17.56
N PRO A 136 12.58 -18.62 18.40
CA PRO A 136 12.89 -19.97 17.94
C PRO A 136 11.95 -20.46 16.83
N PHE A 137 12.45 -21.33 15.96
CA PHE A 137 11.70 -21.94 14.85
C PHE A 137 11.16 -20.98 13.78
N THR A 138 11.48 -19.69 13.84
CA THR A 138 11.02 -18.69 12.85
C THR A 138 12.05 -18.36 11.77
N LYS A 139 13.32 -18.78 11.90
CA LYS A 139 14.41 -18.50 10.94
C LYS A 139 14.06 -18.87 9.50
N GLY A 140 14.61 -18.11 8.56
CA GLY A 140 14.40 -18.29 7.11
C GLY A 140 13.27 -17.42 6.56
N ASP A 141 13.19 -17.36 5.23
CA ASP A 141 12.29 -16.46 4.49
C ASP A 141 11.37 -17.20 3.50
N SER A 142 11.33 -18.53 3.58
CA SER A 142 10.56 -19.40 2.71
C SER A 142 9.49 -20.13 3.52
N ARG A 143 8.23 -20.08 3.08
CA ARG A 143 7.13 -20.80 3.72
C ARG A 143 7.39 -22.31 3.73
N THR A 144 7.27 -22.88 4.91
CA THR A 144 7.38 -24.32 5.19
C THR A 144 6.00 -24.97 5.12
N LEU A 145 5.96 -26.31 5.15
CA LEU A 145 4.69 -27.04 5.23
C LEU A 145 3.93 -26.74 6.54
N PHE A 146 4.65 -26.45 7.62
CA PHE A 146 4.02 -26.03 8.88
C PHE A 146 3.29 -24.70 8.70
N ASP A 147 3.89 -23.72 8.01
CA ASP A 147 3.26 -22.41 7.76
C ASP A 147 1.97 -22.57 6.93
N VAL A 148 2.01 -23.45 5.92
CA VAL A 148 0.86 -23.78 5.08
C VAL A 148 -0.25 -24.46 5.88
N ALA A 149 0.10 -25.45 6.72
CA ALA A 149 -0.85 -26.15 7.56
C ALA A 149 -1.48 -25.23 8.62
N LEU A 150 -0.67 -24.35 9.24
CA LEU A 150 -1.14 -23.34 10.19
C LEU A 150 -2.16 -22.40 9.54
N TYR A 151 -1.83 -21.86 8.36
CA TYR A 151 -2.74 -21.00 7.62
C TYR A 151 -4.05 -21.73 7.24
N ALA A 152 -3.97 -22.99 6.79
CA ALA A 152 -5.16 -23.79 6.50
C ALA A 152 -6.03 -24.01 7.75
N ALA A 153 -5.42 -24.31 8.89
CA ALA A 153 -6.12 -24.50 10.16
C ALA A 153 -6.83 -23.20 10.63
N ILE A 154 -6.23 -22.03 10.40
CA ILE A 154 -6.86 -20.73 10.66
C ILE A 154 -8.13 -20.56 9.81
N VAL A 155 -8.04 -20.83 8.51
CA VAL A 155 -9.20 -20.74 7.60
C VAL A 155 -10.32 -21.70 8.04
N VAL A 156 -9.98 -22.95 8.36
CA VAL A 156 -10.96 -23.93 8.85
C VAL A 156 -11.60 -23.47 10.16
N ASN A 157 -10.81 -22.96 11.10
CA ASN A 157 -11.33 -22.49 12.38
C ASN A 157 -12.30 -21.31 12.21
N LEU A 158 -12.00 -20.36 11.32
CA LEU A 158 -12.93 -19.25 11.00
C LEU A 158 -14.26 -19.76 10.42
N VAL A 159 -14.21 -20.77 9.55
CA VAL A 159 -15.43 -21.41 9.03
C VAL A 159 -16.22 -22.07 10.16
N VAL A 160 -15.56 -22.84 11.04
CA VAL A 160 -16.23 -23.46 12.19
C VAL A 160 -16.87 -22.41 13.11
N ALA A 161 -16.17 -21.31 13.41
CA ALA A 161 -16.67 -20.23 14.24
C ALA A 161 -17.94 -19.56 13.69
N LEU A 162 -18.10 -19.52 12.36
CA LEU A 162 -19.30 -18.98 11.72
C LEU A 162 -20.54 -19.86 11.94
N PHE A 163 -20.37 -21.19 12.02
CA PHE A 163 -21.48 -22.14 12.03
C PHE A 163 -21.76 -22.79 13.38
N LEU A 164 -20.88 -22.65 14.37
CA LEU A 164 -21.15 -23.18 15.69
C LEU A 164 -22.38 -22.52 16.36
N PRO A 165 -23.12 -23.28 17.18
CA PRO A 165 -24.21 -22.75 18.00
C PRO A 165 -23.75 -21.61 18.90
N THR A 166 -24.69 -20.74 19.22
CA THR A 166 -24.44 -19.60 20.11
C THR A 166 -24.52 -20.01 21.56
N VAL A 167 -23.90 -19.19 22.42
CA VAL A 167 -23.95 -19.35 23.88
C VAL A 167 -24.64 -18.15 24.51
N HIS A 168 -25.48 -18.42 25.51
CA HIS A 168 -26.15 -17.39 26.30
C HIS A 168 -25.31 -16.96 27.48
N GLY A 169 -25.56 -15.74 27.96
CA GLY A 169 -24.85 -15.18 29.10
C GLY A 169 -25.76 -14.25 29.89
N SER A 170 -25.80 -14.44 31.21
CA SER A 170 -26.75 -13.78 32.12
C SER A 170 -26.82 -12.26 31.96
N ARG A 171 -25.68 -11.59 31.73
CA ARG A 171 -25.62 -10.13 31.53
C ARG A 171 -26.19 -9.68 30.19
N LEU A 172 -25.99 -10.46 29.11
CA LEU A 172 -26.60 -10.17 27.81
C LEU A 172 -28.11 -10.40 27.89
N ASP A 173 -28.54 -11.52 28.47
CA ASP A 173 -29.95 -11.88 28.61
C ASP A 173 -30.74 -10.85 29.41
N ALA A 174 -30.12 -10.23 30.42
CA ALA A 174 -30.72 -9.14 31.19
C ALA A 174 -30.82 -7.80 30.43
N LEU A 175 -29.86 -7.50 29.54
CA LEU A 175 -29.75 -6.19 28.88
C LEU A 175 -30.41 -6.15 27.49
N VAL A 176 -30.50 -7.29 26.81
CA VAL A 176 -31.03 -7.41 25.45
C VAL A 176 -32.08 -8.53 25.43
N PRO A 177 -33.35 -8.20 25.73
CA PRO A 177 -34.45 -9.16 25.64
C PRO A 177 -34.59 -9.72 24.22
N GLY A 178 -34.77 -11.04 24.10
CA GLY A 178 -34.89 -11.71 22.80
C GLY A 178 -33.59 -11.82 22.01
N ASN A 179 -32.43 -11.71 22.68
CA ASN A 179 -31.15 -11.98 22.03
C ASN A 179 -30.98 -13.47 21.69
N HIS A 180 -30.17 -13.76 20.68
CA HIS A 180 -29.84 -15.12 20.25
C HIS A 180 -28.44 -15.58 20.71
N GLY A 181 -27.96 -15.06 21.85
CA GLY A 181 -26.65 -15.36 22.41
C GLY A 181 -25.50 -14.64 21.69
N LEU A 182 -24.29 -15.18 21.85
CA LEU A 182 -23.03 -14.74 21.23
C LEU A 182 -22.29 -15.95 20.64
N VAL A 183 -21.28 -15.68 19.82
CA VAL A 183 -20.29 -16.69 19.40
C VAL A 183 -19.58 -17.25 20.65
N ASP A 184 -19.47 -18.57 20.74
CA ASP A 184 -18.77 -19.24 21.84
C ASP A 184 -17.29 -18.83 21.89
N PRO A 185 -16.81 -18.19 22.98
CA PRO A 185 -15.39 -17.86 23.13
C PRO A 185 -14.43 -19.04 22.94
N ALA A 186 -14.87 -20.26 23.24
CA ALA A 186 -14.05 -21.47 23.13
C ALA A 186 -13.52 -21.71 21.72
N VAL A 187 -14.28 -21.36 20.67
CA VAL A 187 -13.82 -21.50 19.27
C VAL A 187 -12.81 -20.41 18.88
N LEU A 188 -12.80 -19.28 19.60
CA LEU A 188 -11.96 -18.12 19.30
C LEU A 188 -10.56 -18.23 19.92
N TYR A 189 -10.40 -18.95 21.03
CA TYR A 189 -9.06 -19.17 21.63
C TYR A 189 -8.05 -19.83 20.69
N PRO A 190 -8.36 -20.95 20.00
CA PRO A 190 -7.43 -21.53 19.04
C PRO A 190 -7.12 -20.58 17.87
N TYR A 191 -8.10 -19.80 17.39
CA TYR A 191 -7.86 -18.76 16.38
C TYR A 191 -6.80 -17.76 16.86
N LEU A 192 -7.00 -17.18 18.06
CA LEU A 192 -6.09 -16.20 18.63
C LEU A 192 -4.68 -16.77 18.81
N ALA A 193 -4.56 -18.00 19.33
CA ALA A 193 -3.28 -18.68 19.48
C ALA A 193 -2.58 -18.90 18.12
N MET A 194 -3.31 -19.39 17.12
CA MET A 194 -2.77 -19.61 15.78
C MET A 194 -2.37 -18.31 15.09
N MET A 195 -3.13 -17.23 15.25
CA MET A 195 -2.79 -15.91 14.70
C MET A 195 -1.53 -15.32 15.34
N VAL A 196 -1.32 -15.51 16.65
CA VAL A 196 -0.06 -15.14 17.32
C VAL A 196 1.10 -15.93 16.73
N ILE A 197 0.97 -17.24 16.58
CA ILE A 197 2.00 -18.09 15.95
C ILE A 197 2.25 -17.64 14.51
N LEU A 198 1.20 -17.35 13.74
CA LEU A 198 1.30 -16.88 12.36
C LEU A 198 2.07 -15.56 12.29
N GLY A 199 1.69 -14.56 13.10
CA GLY A 199 2.35 -13.25 13.11
C GLY A 199 3.83 -13.31 13.47
N LEU A 200 4.23 -14.25 14.35
CA LEU A 200 5.64 -14.49 14.68
C LEU A 200 6.42 -15.18 13.54
N ARG A 201 5.75 -16.02 12.74
CA ARG A 201 6.38 -16.82 11.69
C ARG A 201 6.37 -16.16 10.32
N ASP A 202 5.33 -15.41 10.03
CA ASP A 202 5.08 -14.75 8.77
C ASP A 202 4.10 -13.57 8.93
N LYS A 203 4.64 -12.35 8.89
CA LYS A 203 3.81 -11.14 8.99
C LYS A 203 2.91 -10.92 7.76
N VAL A 204 3.20 -11.55 6.62
CA VAL A 204 2.43 -11.33 5.37
C VAL A 204 0.96 -11.71 5.51
N PRO A 205 0.58 -12.99 5.72
CA PRO A 205 -0.82 -13.39 5.88
C PRO A 205 -1.43 -12.83 7.17
N PHE A 206 -0.61 -12.53 8.19
CA PHE A 206 -1.07 -11.89 9.42
C PHE A 206 -1.61 -10.48 9.14
N ILE A 207 -0.85 -9.63 8.44
CA ILE A 207 -1.30 -8.29 8.04
C ILE A 207 -2.42 -8.41 7.00
N ALA A 208 -2.34 -9.38 6.08
CA ALA A 208 -3.36 -9.56 5.05
C ALA A 208 -4.74 -9.91 5.63
N ALA A 209 -4.79 -10.64 6.74
CA ALA A 209 -6.00 -10.89 7.52
C ALA A 209 -6.52 -9.63 8.26
N ARG A 210 -5.92 -8.46 8.05
CA ARG A 210 -6.23 -7.18 8.71
C ARG A 210 -6.20 -7.32 10.24
N SER A 211 -5.15 -7.96 10.75
CA SER A 211 -5.02 -8.27 12.17
C SER A 211 -5.06 -7.03 13.05
N GLU A 212 -4.67 -5.86 12.57
CA GLU A 212 -4.81 -4.59 13.28
C GLU A 212 -6.27 -4.16 13.51
N GLN A 213 -7.21 -4.66 12.70
CA GLN A 213 -8.64 -4.37 12.80
C GLN A 213 -9.40 -5.50 13.48
N TYR A 214 -9.26 -6.73 12.96
CA TYR A 214 -10.16 -7.82 13.36
C TYR A 214 -9.62 -8.70 14.48
N LEU A 215 -8.30 -8.81 14.65
CA LEU A 215 -7.74 -9.60 15.75
C LEU A 215 -8.11 -9.00 17.13
N PRO A 216 -8.05 -7.66 17.36
CA PRO A 216 -8.59 -7.05 18.57
C PRO A 216 -10.08 -7.32 18.74
N ALA A 217 -10.90 -7.23 17.68
CA ALA A 217 -12.33 -7.51 17.76
C ALA A 217 -12.60 -8.94 18.23
N VAL A 218 -11.87 -9.93 17.68
CA VAL A 218 -11.98 -11.33 18.12
C VAL A 218 -11.51 -11.51 19.56
N ALA A 219 -10.46 -10.81 20.00
CA ALA A 219 -10.05 -10.81 21.40
C ALA A 219 -11.13 -10.22 22.32
N PHE A 220 -11.81 -9.16 21.90
CA PHE A 220 -12.93 -8.59 22.66
C PHE A 220 -14.09 -9.56 22.77
N PHE A 221 -14.42 -10.27 21.68
CA PHE A 221 -15.44 -11.32 21.69
C PHE A 221 -15.08 -12.46 22.64
N ALA A 222 -13.79 -12.83 22.73
CA ALA A 222 -13.33 -13.96 23.53
C ALA A 222 -13.22 -13.64 25.02
N PHE A 223 -12.83 -12.41 25.39
CA PHE A 223 -12.40 -12.11 26.77
C PHE A 223 -13.21 -11.03 27.49
N LEU A 224 -13.96 -10.18 26.79
CA LEU A 224 -14.66 -9.06 27.43
C LEU A 224 -16.12 -9.39 27.75
N PRO A 225 -16.63 -8.98 28.92
CA PRO A 225 -18.07 -8.97 29.17
C PRO A 225 -18.82 -8.14 28.12
N PHE A 226 -20.09 -8.46 27.88
CA PHE A 226 -20.90 -7.87 26.80
C PHE A 226 -20.81 -6.34 26.68
N VAL A 227 -20.98 -5.60 27.77
CA VAL A 227 -20.95 -4.12 27.74
C VAL A 227 -19.57 -3.62 27.34
N ASP A 228 -18.51 -4.16 27.94
CA ASP A 228 -17.13 -3.75 27.69
C ASP A 228 -16.71 -4.11 26.27
N MET A 229 -17.17 -5.26 25.76
CA MET A 229 -17.00 -5.68 24.36
C MET A 229 -17.57 -4.62 23.40
N ILE A 230 -18.81 -4.17 23.61
CA ILE A 230 -19.44 -3.14 22.75
C ILE A 230 -18.68 -1.81 22.81
N LEU A 231 -18.25 -1.37 24.00
CA LEU A 231 -17.47 -0.16 24.15
C LEU A 231 -16.11 -0.27 23.44
N ALA A 232 -15.42 -1.39 23.61
CA ALA A 232 -14.13 -1.65 22.98
C ALA A 232 -14.22 -1.67 21.45
N LEU A 233 -15.28 -2.26 20.87
CA LEU A 233 -15.51 -2.26 19.42
C LEU A 233 -15.73 -0.85 18.86
N LYS A 234 -16.46 0.00 19.58
CA LYS A 234 -16.64 1.42 19.19
C LYS A 234 -15.34 2.21 19.24
N LEU A 235 -14.49 1.94 20.24
CA LEU A 235 -13.17 2.59 20.33
C LEU A 235 -12.23 2.08 19.23
N LEU A 236 -12.26 0.77 18.95
CA LEU A 236 -11.43 0.14 17.94
C LEU A 236 -11.66 0.73 16.55
N ILE A 237 -12.92 0.91 16.14
CA ILE A 237 -13.20 1.50 14.82
C ILE A 237 -12.62 2.93 14.73
N VAL A 238 -12.76 3.75 15.78
CA VAL A 238 -12.18 5.10 15.80
C VAL A 238 -10.65 5.05 15.72
N VAL A 239 -10.02 4.20 16.53
CA VAL A 239 -8.55 4.07 16.57
C VAL A 239 -8.00 3.60 15.23
N VAL A 240 -8.64 2.63 14.57
CA VAL A 240 -8.24 2.14 13.25
C VAL A 240 -8.28 3.24 12.20
N TRP A 241 -9.35 4.03 12.15
CA TRP A 241 -9.50 5.09 11.14
C TRP A 241 -8.59 6.30 11.41
N VAL A 242 -8.39 6.67 12.68
CA VAL A 242 -7.46 7.76 13.05
C VAL A 242 -6.00 7.34 12.88
N GLY A 243 -5.68 6.07 13.19
CA GLY A 243 -4.34 5.51 13.12
C GLY A 243 -3.92 5.03 11.72
N ALA A 244 -4.78 5.19 10.71
CA ALA A 244 -4.50 4.77 9.34
C ALA A 244 -3.49 5.69 8.63
N GLY A 245 -2.22 5.62 9.02
CA GLY A 245 -1.09 6.28 8.37
C GLY A 245 0.08 5.32 8.29
N VAL A 246 0.53 4.97 7.08
CA VAL A 246 1.49 3.88 6.89
C VAL A 246 2.71 4.33 6.07
N SER A 247 3.84 3.68 6.34
CA SER A 247 5.10 3.80 5.60
C SER A 247 4.91 3.52 4.11
N LYS A 248 5.79 4.07 3.27
CA LYS A 248 5.73 3.94 1.80
C LYS A 248 7.11 3.68 1.21
N ALA A 249 7.14 3.12 0.01
CA ALA A 249 8.37 2.92 -0.73
C ALA A 249 8.19 3.14 -2.23
N THR A 250 9.31 3.34 -2.91
CA THR A 250 9.42 3.30 -4.37
C THR A 250 10.58 2.38 -4.71
N TRP A 251 10.41 1.57 -5.75
CA TRP A 251 11.42 0.63 -6.23
C TRP A 251 11.97 1.14 -7.55
N ALA A 252 13.25 0.90 -7.79
CA ALA A 252 13.91 1.23 -9.05
C ALA A 252 14.76 0.03 -9.49
N PHE A 253 14.50 -0.45 -10.70
CA PHE A 253 15.23 -1.55 -11.31
C PHE A 253 16.07 -1.04 -12.48
N ALA A 254 17.33 -1.46 -12.55
CA ALA A 254 18.10 -1.32 -13.78
C ALA A 254 17.40 -2.08 -14.92
N PRO A 255 17.59 -1.67 -16.20
CA PRO A 255 16.95 -2.32 -17.34
C PRO A 255 17.07 -3.85 -17.32
N GLY A 256 15.93 -4.54 -17.34
CA GLY A 256 15.86 -6.01 -17.33
C GLY A 256 16.08 -6.68 -15.96
N ALA A 257 16.45 -5.95 -14.91
CA ALA A 257 16.66 -6.52 -13.58
C ALA A 257 15.34 -7.02 -12.95
N GLU A 258 14.22 -6.35 -13.21
CA GLU A 258 12.88 -6.74 -12.71
C GLU A 258 12.52 -8.19 -13.09
N GLU A 259 13.01 -8.69 -14.23
CA GLU A 259 12.74 -10.06 -14.72
C GLU A 259 13.39 -11.15 -13.85
N LYS A 260 14.42 -10.81 -13.06
CA LYS A 260 14.98 -11.73 -12.06
C LYS A 260 13.92 -12.13 -11.01
N LEU A 261 12.92 -11.27 -10.74
CA LEU A 261 11.81 -11.61 -9.84
C LEU A 261 10.94 -12.74 -10.42
N ASN A 262 10.59 -12.65 -11.71
CA ASN A 262 9.80 -13.68 -12.41
C ASN A 262 10.54 -15.02 -12.47
N ARG A 263 11.86 -15.00 -12.68
CA ARG A 263 12.68 -16.22 -12.80
C ARG A 263 12.95 -16.94 -11.48
N HIS A 264 13.16 -16.19 -10.39
CA HIS A 264 13.71 -16.77 -9.16
C HIS A 264 12.77 -16.76 -7.95
N VAL A 265 11.65 -16.03 -7.99
CA VAL A 265 10.69 -16.00 -6.87
C VAL A 265 9.56 -16.99 -7.12
N VAL A 266 9.33 -17.89 -6.16
CA VAL A 266 8.17 -18.79 -6.17
C VAL A 266 6.91 -18.03 -5.78
N ARG A 267 5.91 -17.99 -6.67
CA ARG A 267 4.64 -17.28 -6.51
C ARG A 267 3.57 -17.81 -7.46
N SER A 268 2.31 -17.45 -7.23
CA SER A 268 1.16 -17.92 -8.03
C SER A 268 0.71 -16.93 -9.12
N SER A 269 1.28 -15.73 -9.16
CA SER A 269 1.12 -14.76 -10.25
C SER A 269 2.47 -14.13 -10.60
N LEU A 270 2.62 -13.66 -11.84
CA LEU A 270 3.81 -12.94 -12.30
C LEU A 270 3.78 -11.47 -11.86
N ASN A 271 4.84 -10.71 -12.17
CA ASN A 271 4.87 -9.26 -11.94
C ASN A 271 3.69 -8.53 -12.59
N THR A 272 3.29 -7.41 -11.99
CA THR A 272 2.13 -6.62 -12.40
C THR A 272 2.19 -6.19 -13.87
N LYS A 273 3.37 -5.73 -14.35
CA LYS A 273 3.58 -5.41 -15.78
C LYS A 273 3.29 -6.64 -16.67
N THR A 274 3.83 -7.80 -16.33
CA THR A 274 3.61 -9.05 -17.10
C THR A 274 2.15 -9.50 -17.08
N GLN A 275 1.40 -9.22 -16.01
CA GLN A 275 -0.05 -9.48 -16.00
C GLN A 275 -0.80 -8.52 -16.93
N LEU A 276 -0.40 -7.24 -16.96
CA LEU A 276 -0.98 -6.22 -17.84
C LEU A 276 -0.75 -6.54 -19.32
N THR A 277 0.42 -7.07 -19.68
CA THR A 277 0.72 -7.46 -21.08
C THR A 277 -0.16 -8.58 -21.61
N ALA A 278 -0.90 -9.29 -20.76
CA ALA A 278 -1.92 -10.25 -21.20
C ALA A 278 -3.18 -9.56 -21.75
N THR A 279 -3.36 -8.26 -21.51
CA THR A 279 -4.54 -7.46 -21.91
C THR A 279 -4.17 -6.26 -22.76
N PHE A 280 -2.97 -5.69 -22.57
CA PHE A 280 -2.49 -4.50 -23.24
C PHE A 280 -1.18 -4.75 -24.00
N PRO A 281 -0.90 -3.99 -25.08
CA PRO A 281 0.45 -3.89 -25.65
C PRO A 281 1.46 -3.44 -24.58
N ASP A 282 2.75 -3.78 -24.77
CA ASP A 282 3.80 -3.50 -23.76
C ASP A 282 3.92 -2.01 -23.45
N GLU A 283 3.88 -1.16 -24.48
CA GLU A 283 3.95 0.29 -24.33
C GLU A 283 2.77 0.86 -23.54
N VAL A 284 1.59 0.26 -23.67
CA VAL A 284 0.39 0.66 -22.91
C VAL A 284 0.50 0.18 -21.46
N ALA A 285 1.00 -1.04 -21.23
CA ALA A 285 1.26 -1.56 -19.90
C ALA A 285 2.24 -0.66 -19.12
N ASP A 286 3.26 -0.11 -19.79
CA ASP A 286 4.20 0.84 -19.18
C ASP A 286 3.55 2.15 -18.76
N VAL A 287 2.65 2.72 -19.58
CA VAL A 287 1.89 3.91 -19.19
C VAL A 287 1.06 3.62 -17.93
N VAL A 288 0.39 2.47 -17.88
CA VAL A 288 -0.42 2.04 -16.72
C VAL A 288 0.45 1.90 -15.46
N MET A 289 1.63 1.28 -15.57
CA MET A 289 2.56 1.17 -14.44
C MET A 289 3.04 2.54 -13.95
N HIS A 290 3.26 3.50 -14.86
CA HIS A 290 3.63 4.86 -14.50
C HIS A 290 2.47 5.68 -13.91
N GLN A 291 1.21 5.38 -14.24
CA GLN A 291 0.04 6.01 -13.58
C GLN A 291 0.03 5.69 -12.08
N MET A 292 0.40 4.47 -11.68
CA MET A 292 0.51 4.08 -10.26
C MET A 292 1.62 4.89 -9.56
N LEU A 293 2.74 5.14 -10.23
CA LEU A 293 3.80 6.00 -9.72
C LEU A 293 3.34 7.46 -9.58
N ALA A 294 2.59 7.98 -10.57
CA ALA A 294 2.01 9.33 -10.53
C ALA A 294 0.98 9.49 -9.40
N TRP A 295 0.13 8.49 -9.18
CA TRP A 295 -0.76 8.46 -8.02
C TRP A 295 0.03 8.56 -6.71
N ARG A 296 1.11 7.79 -6.56
CA ARG A 296 1.95 7.86 -5.37
C ARG A 296 2.55 9.26 -5.21
N SER A 297 3.04 9.88 -6.28
CA SER A 297 3.66 11.20 -6.20
C SER A 297 2.68 12.34 -5.85
N MET A 298 1.36 12.12 -5.96
CA MET A 298 0.36 13.06 -5.44
C MET A 298 0.32 13.13 -3.90
N HIS A 299 0.88 12.13 -3.21
CA HIS A 299 0.97 12.09 -1.76
C HIS A 299 2.26 12.77 -1.30
N SER A 300 2.25 13.44 -0.13
CA SER A 300 3.45 14.07 0.44
C SER A 300 4.63 13.09 0.53
N GLN A 301 4.38 11.88 1.03
CA GLN A 301 5.38 10.80 1.08
C GLN A 301 5.95 10.47 -0.30
N GLY A 302 5.12 10.44 -1.34
CA GLY A 302 5.57 10.17 -2.71
C GLY A 302 6.51 11.24 -3.26
N ARG A 303 6.30 12.51 -2.90
CA ARG A 303 7.23 13.61 -3.26
C ARG A 303 8.58 13.47 -2.57
N GLY A 304 8.58 13.04 -1.30
CA GLY A 304 9.81 12.69 -0.58
C GLY A 304 10.55 11.51 -1.22
N LEU A 305 9.84 10.42 -1.51
CA LEU A 305 10.40 9.23 -2.17
C LEU A 305 10.98 9.55 -3.55
N LEU A 306 10.26 10.34 -4.36
CA LEU A 306 10.69 10.75 -5.69
C LEU A 306 11.92 11.67 -5.64
N SER A 307 11.97 12.57 -4.65
CA SER A 307 13.13 13.45 -4.42
C SER A 307 14.38 12.63 -4.09
N LEU A 308 14.24 11.61 -3.25
CA LEU A 308 15.34 10.69 -2.92
C LEU A 308 15.74 9.82 -4.12
N MET A 309 14.78 9.36 -4.93
CA MET A 309 15.08 8.65 -6.17
C MET A 309 15.87 9.52 -7.15
N GLN A 310 15.44 10.76 -7.36
CA GLN A 310 16.14 11.69 -8.25
C GLN A 310 17.56 11.97 -7.76
N ARG A 311 17.73 12.23 -6.46
CA ARG A 311 19.06 12.42 -5.86
C ARG A 311 19.95 11.19 -6.01
N HIS A 312 19.44 10.01 -5.69
CA HIS A 312 20.24 8.79 -5.64
C HIS A 312 20.59 8.25 -7.03
N LEU A 313 19.63 8.26 -7.96
CA LEU A 313 19.81 7.73 -9.30
C LEU A 313 20.53 8.73 -10.22
N GLY A 314 20.28 10.03 -10.04
CA GLY A 314 20.65 11.07 -11.00
C GLY A 314 19.79 11.01 -12.27
N ASP A 315 19.84 12.06 -13.09
CA ASP A 315 18.92 12.22 -14.22
C ASP A 315 18.99 11.10 -15.26
N ASP A 316 20.18 10.58 -15.56
CA ASP A 316 20.35 9.49 -16.53
C ASP A 316 19.62 8.21 -16.10
N ARG A 317 19.93 7.73 -14.89
CA ARG A 317 19.34 6.48 -14.38
C ARG A 317 17.88 6.65 -14.02
N MET A 318 17.47 7.82 -13.53
CA MET A 318 16.06 8.12 -13.29
C MET A 318 15.19 7.95 -14.54
N ASN A 319 15.76 8.20 -15.72
CA ASN A 319 15.05 8.09 -17.00
C ASN A 319 15.17 6.72 -17.67
N THR A 320 16.26 5.99 -17.42
CA THR A 320 16.49 4.65 -18.01
C THR A 320 15.98 3.50 -17.14
N TYR A 321 15.90 3.68 -15.82
CA TYR A 321 15.45 2.64 -14.90
C TYR A 321 13.93 2.45 -14.97
N ASP A 322 13.49 1.28 -14.53
CA ASP A 322 12.09 0.97 -14.32
C ASP A 322 11.72 1.31 -12.87
N LEU A 323 11.21 2.52 -12.69
CA LEU A 323 10.65 2.95 -11.42
C LEU A 323 9.25 2.37 -11.23
N ARG A 324 9.04 1.74 -10.08
CA ARG A 324 7.78 1.11 -9.71
C ARG A 324 7.28 1.65 -8.39
N GLU A 325 5.98 1.90 -8.34
CA GLU A 325 5.28 2.03 -7.08
C GLU A 325 5.41 0.69 -6.32
N ALA A 326 5.89 0.76 -5.08
CA ALA A 326 6.35 -0.43 -4.36
C ALA A 326 5.20 -1.33 -3.90
N GLU A 327 4.05 -0.76 -3.51
CA GLU A 327 2.85 -1.48 -3.08
C GLU A 327 2.36 -2.39 -4.21
N PHE A 328 2.29 -1.90 -5.44
CA PHE A 328 1.94 -2.72 -6.62
C PHE A 328 3.00 -3.77 -6.98
N SER A 329 4.28 -3.48 -6.75
CA SER A 329 5.36 -4.44 -7.01
C SER A 329 5.37 -5.57 -5.98
N CYS A 330 5.24 -5.22 -4.71
CA CYS A 330 5.21 -6.17 -3.60
C CYS A 330 3.96 -7.03 -3.62
N ASN A 331 2.81 -6.47 -4.01
CA ASN A 331 1.59 -7.23 -4.28
C ASN A 331 1.92 -8.49 -5.10
N SER A 332 2.60 -8.34 -6.23
CA SER A 332 2.92 -9.47 -7.10
C SER A 332 3.81 -10.54 -6.47
N LEU A 333 4.46 -10.25 -5.33
CA LEU A 333 5.38 -11.14 -4.62
C LEU A 333 4.72 -11.81 -3.41
N VAL A 334 3.82 -11.11 -2.72
CA VAL A 334 3.25 -11.56 -1.43
C VAL A 334 1.72 -11.70 -1.43
N ALA A 335 1.08 -11.29 -2.52
CA ALA A 335 -0.36 -11.38 -2.79
C ALA A 335 -1.26 -10.59 -1.86
N PHE A 336 -0.74 -9.47 -1.34
CA PHE A 336 -1.48 -8.52 -0.53
C PHE A 336 -1.10 -7.09 -0.92
N ASN A 337 -2.10 -6.20 -0.90
CA ASN A 337 -2.02 -4.81 -1.30
C ASN A 337 -2.96 -3.97 -0.41
N PHE A 338 -2.40 -3.09 0.42
CA PHE A 338 -3.11 -2.05 1.20
C PHE A 338 -2.13 -1.03 1.82
N GLY A 339 -1.01 -0.81 1.13
CA GLY A 339 -0.08 0.26 1.47
C GLY A 339 0.72 0.06 2.75
N ASP A 340 0.90 -1.18 3.20
CA ASP A 340 1.80 -1.46 4.32
C ASP A 340 3.27 -1.43 3.88
N GLY A 341 3.91 -0.28 4.05
CA GLY A 341 5.28 -0.07 3.65
C GLY A 341 6.29 -0.96 4.37
N HIS A 342 5.92 -1.59 5.51
CA HIS A 342 6.80 -2.53 6.20
C HIS A 342 7.01 -3.84 5.41
N LEU A 343 6.24 -4.06 4.34
CA LEU A 343 6.48 -5.15 3.38
C LEU A 343 7.59 -4.82 2.36
N HIS A 344 8.26 -3.67 2.47
CA HIS A 344 9.44 -3.32 1.67
C HIS A 344 10.68 -3.07 2.54
N ASP A 345 10.67 -3.58 3.77
CA ASP A 345 11.78 -3.43 4.72
C ASP A 345 13.05 -4.19 4.26
N THR A 346 14.14 -3.98 4.99
CA THR A 346 15.43 -4.64 4.71
C THR A 346 15.34 -6.17 4.71
N LYS A 347 14.39 -6.78 5.43
CA LYS A 347 14.23 -8.24 5.47
C LYS A 347 13.64 -8.76 4.17
N MET A 348 12.61 -8.07 3.65
CA MET A 348 12.05 -8.37 2.34
C MET A 348 13.11 -8.22 1.24
N ILE A 349 13.83 -7.10 1.23
CA ILE A 349 14.83 -6.86 0.19
C ILE A 349 15.98 -7.87 0.27
N ALA A 350 16.44 -8.23 1.48
CA ALA A 350 17.44 -9.29 1.64
C ALA A 350 16.92 -10.68 1.19
N ALA A 351 15.63 -10.97 1.39
CA ALA A 351 15.01 -12.20 0.90
C ALA A 351 14.96 -12.24 -0.64
N LEU A 352 14.65 -11.11 -1.29
CA LEU A 352 14.72 -11.00 -2.74
C LEU A 352 16.17 -11.13 -3.24
N GLN A 353 17.13 -10.49 -2.57
CA GLN A 353 18.54 -10.59 -2.94
C GLN A 353 19.05 -12.04 -2.90
N ARG A 354 18.75 -12.80 -1.84
CA ARG A 354 19.14 -14.21 -1.72
C ARG A 354 18.61 -15.09 -2.87
N ARG A 355 17.48 -14.71 -3.46
CA ARG A 355 16.85 -15.46 -4.57
C ARG A 355 17.37 -15.01 -5.93
N CYS A 356 17.46 -13.70 -6.13
CA CYS A 356 17.65 -13.09 -7.44
C CYS A 356 19.10 -12.75 -7.74
N GLY A 357 19.96 -12.57 -6.73
CA GLY A 357 21.36 -12.21 -6.90
C GLY A 357 21.54 -10.94 -7.72
N PHE A 358 20.93 -9.83 -7.28
CA PHE A 358 21.14 -8.54 -7.91
C PHE A 358 22.59 -8.09 -7.74
N ALA A 359 23.14 -7.45 -8.77
CA ALA A 359 24.40 -6.72 -8.67
C ALA A 359 24.15 -5.33 -8.03
N PRO A 360 25.18 -4.70 -7.45
CA PRO A 360 25.06 -3.33 -6.95
C PRO A 360 24.47 -2.38 -8.00
N GLY A 361 23.50 -1.57 -7.59
CA GLY A 361 22.77 -0.62 -8.43
C GLY A 361 21.64 -1.23 -9.27
N GLU A 362 21.49 -2.55 -9.34
CA GLU A 362 20.43 -3.16 -10.17
C GLU A 362 19.03 -3.07 -9.56
N PHE A 363 18.93 -3.03 -8.22
CA PHE A 363 17.66 -2.93 -7.53
C PHE A 363 17.80 -2.06 -6.27
N THR A 364 17.25 -0.85 -6.36
CA THR A 364 17.23 0.13 -5.27
C THR A 364 15.81 0.33 -4.77
N VAL A 365 15.68 0.44 -3.45
CA VAL A 365 14.45 0.79 -2.75
C VAL A 365 14.68 2.04 -1.93
N VAL A 366 13.87 3.06 -2.18
CA VAL A 366 13.72 4.16 -1.23
C VAL A 366 12.50 3.84 -0.38
N TRP A 367 12.68 3.82 0.93
CA TRP A 367 11.64 3.50 1.90
C TRP A 367 11.54 4.62 2.93
N ALA A 368 10.32 4.94 3.35
CA ALA A 368 10.07 5.97 4.34
C ALA A 368 9.06 5.53 5.39
N GLU A 369 9.40 5.80 6.65
CA GLU A 369 8.55 5.48 7.79
C GLU A 369 7.35 6.45 7.87
N SER A 370 6.26 5.99 8.48
CA SER A 370 5.15 6.85 8.90
C SER A 370 5.62 8.04 9.72
N GLN A 371 5.01 9.19 9.50
CA GLN A 371 5.27 10.38 10.32
C GLN A 371 4.78 10.14 11.75
N PRO A 372 5.66 10.23 12.77
CA PRO A 372 5.19 10.21 14.16
C PRO A 372 4.28 11.41 14.42
N ILE A 373 3.14 11.20 15.08
CA ILE A 373 2.12 12.24 15.32
C ILE A 373 2.69 13.54 15.93
N HIS A 374 3.74 13.42 16.75
CA HIS A 374 4.36 14.54 17.46
C HIS A 374 5.55 15.17 16.73
N ARG A 375 5.87 14.76 15.48
CA ARG A 375 7.03 15.28 14.72
C ARG A 375 6.62 15.79 13.35
N GLY A 376 7.29 16.83 12.89
CA GLY A 376 7.12 17.38 11.54
C GLY A 376 8.01 16.72 10.47
N THR A 377 8.61 15.57 10.78
CA THR A 377 9.61 14.90 9.93
C THR A 377 9.27 13.43 9.71
N GLN A 378 9.80 12.86 8.63
CA GLN A 378 9.79 11.42 8.37
C GLN A 378 11.20 10.93 8.16
N ASP A 379 11.50 9.76 8.72
CA ASP A 379 12.78 9.09 8.52
C ASP A 379 12.71 8.19 7.26
N TYR A 380 13.84 8.04 6.57
CA TYR A 380 13.95 7.26 5.36
C TYR A 380 15.19 6.38 5.33
N LEU A 381 15.13 5.36 4.48
CA LEU A 381 16.22 4.48 4.11
C LEU A 381 16.37 4.45 2.59
N ILE A 382 17.61 4.41 2.11
CA ILE A 382 17.92 3.94 0.76
C ILE A 382 18.58 2.58 0.89
N ILE A 383 18.01 1.58 0.23
CA ILE A 383 18.41 0.18 0.30
C ILE A 383 18.76 -0.27 -1.11
N ASP A 384 20.01 -0.68 -1.31
CA ASP A 384 20.42 -1.44 -2.48
C ASP A 384 20.27 -2.93 -2.16
N ALA A 385 19.71 -3.73 -3.07
CA ALA A 385 19.47 -5.14 -2.78
C ALA A 385 20.76 -5.92 -2.55
N ALA A 386 21.84 -5.61 -3.27
CA ALA A 386 23.12 -6.29 -3.16
C ALA A 386 23.92 -5.83 -1.94
N LEU A 387 23.84 -4.53 -1.61
CA LEU A 387 24.66 -3.94 -0.56
C LEU A 387 23.91 -3.79 0.79
N GLY A 388 22.59 -3.80 0.79
CA GLY A 388 21.77 -3.47 1.96
C GLY A 388 21.55 -1.97 2.10
N VAL A 389 21.43 -1.47 3.34
CA VAL A 389 21.21 -0.03 3.58
C VAL A 389 22.46 0.76 3.21
N VAL A 390 22.30 1.73 2.30
CA VAL A 390 23.38 2.61 1.83
C VAL A 390 23.25 4.03 2.36
N GLU A 391 22.04 4.46 2.73
CA GLU A 391 21.80 5.75 3.36
C GLU A 391 20.62 5.72 4.36
N ARG A 392 20.70 6.57 5.39
CA ARG A 392 19.61 6.93 6.29
C ARG A 392 19.52 8.45 6.42
N GLY A 393 18.31 8.97 6.48
CA GLY A 393 18.10 10.38 6.73
C GLY A 393 16.67 10.70 7.11
N ARG A 394 16.34 11.97 7.04
CA ARG A 394 14.98 12.47 7.25
C ARG A 394 14.66 13.66 6.37
N TRP A 395 13.38 13.92 6.15
CA TRP A 395 12.91 15.16 5.53
C TRP A 395 11.82 15.83 6.37
N ARG A 396 11.55 17.10 6.11
CA ARG A 396 10.42 17.82 6.71
C ARG A 396 9.17 17.58 5.87
N VAL A 397 8.10 17.12 6.52
CA VAL A 397 6.85 16.79 5.83
C VAL A 397 6.25 18.02 5.13
N ARG A 398 6.45 19.22 5.70
CA ARG A 398 5.99 20.48 5.10
C ARG A 398 6.58 20.72 3.71
N ASP A 399 7.87 20.45 3.52
CA ASP A 399 8.54 20.63 2.22
C ASP A 399 7.94 19.67 1.18
N ALA A 400 7.68 18.43 1.61
CA ALA A 400 7.01 17.42 0.79
C ALA A 400 5.53 17.74 0.49
N VAL A 401 4.84 18.48 1.35
CA VAL A 401 3.44 18.91 1.14
C VAL A 401 3.36 20.10 0.19
N ASN A 402 4.31 21.03 0.28
CA ASN A 402 4.32 22.27 -0.52
C ASN A 402 4.78 22.06 -1.96
N GLU A 403 5.32 20.89 -2.30
CA GLU A 403 5.80 20.58 -3.65
C GLU A 403 4.72 19.91 -4.52
N GLN A 404 4.84 20.02 -5.84
CA GLN A 404 3.98 19.36 -6.82
C GLN A 404 4.42 17.91 -7.10
N PRO A 405 3.51 17.04 -7.62
CA PRO A 405 3.78 15.62 -7.87
C PRO A 405 4.95 15.32 -8.83
N TRP A 406 5.41 16.30 -9.61
CA TRP A 406 6.51 16.18 -10.56
C TRP A 406 7.75 17.02 -10.21
N LEU A 407 7.83 17.56 -8.99
CA LEU A 407 9.01 18.28 -8.47
C LEU A 407 9.52 19.42 -9.40
N PRO A 408 8.68 20.39 -9.82
CA PRO A 408 9.09 21.50 -10.70
C PRO A 408 10.25 22.34 -10.16
N HIS A 409 10.44 22.41 -8.84
CA HIS A 409 11.55 23.15 -8.21
C HIS A 409 12.73 22.24 -7.83
N GLY A 410 12.74 20.99 -8.30
CA GLY A 410 13.74 19.98 -7.95
C GLY A 410 13.40 19.19 -6.67
N PRO A 411 14.32 18.32 -6.22
CA PRO A 411 14.10 17.45 -5.07
C PRO A 411 14.01 18.24 -3.75
N ILE A 412 13.02 17.93 -2.89
CA ILE A 412 12.83 18.61 -1.59
C ILE A 412 14.04 18.44 -0.67
N PRO A 413 14.43 19.39 0.19
CA PRO A 413 15.59 19.22 1.08
C PRO A 413 15.51 17.98 2.00
N VAL A 414 16.66 17.35 2.26
CA VAL A 414 16.79 16.19 3.16
C VAL A 414 17.97 16.39 4.11
N GLU A 415 17.88 15.84 5.32
CA GLU A 415 18.97 15.72 6.28
C GLU A 415 19.49 14.28 6.24
N VAL A 416 20.69 14.08 5.70
CA VAL A 416 21.37 12.78 5.72
C VAL A 416 21.99 12.57 7.09
N THR A 417 21.55 11.51 7.78
CA THR A 417 22.01 11.19 9.15
C THR A 417 23.13 10.16 9.16
N TRP A 418 23.22 9.34 8.10
CA TRP A 418 24.25 8.33 7.95
C TRP A 418 24.33 7.90 6.49
N ARG A 419 25.55 7.69 5.99
CA ARG A 419 25.81 7.12 4.67
C ARG A 419 26.86 6.02 4.81
N ARG A 420 26.73 4.96 4.01
CA ARG A 420 27.72 3.90 3.95
C ARG A 420 28.97 4.40 3.24
N GLU A 421 30.14 4.18 3.86
CA GLU A 421 31.42 4.36 3.20
C GLU A 421 31.75 3.14 2.33
N PHE A 422 32.23 3.41 1.12
CA PHE A 422 32.70 2.39 0.19
C PHE A 422 34.21 2.55 0.00
N ALA A 423 34.94 1.44 0.00
CA ALA A 423 36.39 1.44 -0.16
C ALA A 423 36.84 1.82 -1.58
N SER A 424 35.93 1.78 -2.55
CA SER A 424 36.14 2.19 -3.93
C SER A 424 34.83 2.70 -4.51
N PRO A 425 34.87 3.57 -5.55
CA PRO A 425 33.68 3.96 -6.28
C PRO A 425 32.89 2.71 -6.73
N HIS A 426 31.61 2.65 -6.41
CA HIS A 426 30.67 1.68 -6.96
C HIS A 426 29.88 2.29 -8.13
N PRO A 427 30.16 1.86 -9.37
CA PRO A 427 29.36 2.23 -10.53
C PRO A 427 27.89 1.90 -10.27
N GLY A 428 27.01 2.90 -10.37
CA GLY A 428 25.59 2.75 -10.02
C GLY A 428 25.21 3.12 -8.58
N ILE A 429 26.12 3.65 -7.77
CA ILE A 429 25.77 4.27 -6.48
C ILE A 429 26.34 5.68 -6.37
N ASP A 430 27.52 5.92 -6.94
CA ASP A 430 28.26 7.17 -6.75
C ASP A 430 27.74 8.37 -7.53
N ALA A 431 26.71 8.21 -8.38
CA ALA A 431 26.04 9.34 -9.05
C ALA A 431 25.52 10.39 -8.05
N TYR A 432 25.35 9.97 -6.80
CA TYR A 432 24.89 10.79 -5.69
C TYR A 432 25.99 11.68 -5.06
N THR A 433 27.27 11.37 -5.24
CA THR A 433 28.36 12.17 -4.63
C THR A 433 28.57 13.54 -5.29
N SER A 434 28.16 13.73 -6.55
CA SER A 434 28.37 14.98 -7.28
C SER A 434 27.34 16.07 -6.95
N VAL A 435 26.10 15.72 -6.57
CA VAL A 435 25.01 16.68 -6.30
C VAL A 435 25.21 17.36 -4.94
N ASP A 436 25.51 16.60 -3.88
CA ASP A 436 25.81 17.16 -2.54
C ASP A 436 27.13 17.96 -2.55
N GLN A 437 28.11 17.55 -3.38
CA GLN A 437 29.34 18.33 -3.59
C GLN A 437 29.08 19.64 -4.33
N ALA A 438 28.16 19.67 -5.31
CA ALA A 438 27.78 20.90 -6.00
C ALA A 438 27.02 21.87 -5.09
N GLU A 439 26.17 21.40 -4.17
CA GLU A 439 25.48 22.24 -3.18
C GLU A 439 26.43 22.76 -2.09
N THR A 440 27.41 21.97 -1.65
CA THR A 440 28.46 22.47 -0.73
C THR A 440 29.40 23.48 -1.38
N VAL A 441 29.67 23.38 -2.69
CA VAL A 441 30.40 24.41 -3.45
C VAL A 441 29.55 25.68 -3.64
N ASN A 442 28.25 25.54 -3.90
CA ASN A 442 27.36 26.70 -4.06
C ASN A 442 27.04 27.44 -2.75
N HIS A 443 27.09 26.77 -1.59
CA HIS A 443 26.97 27.44 -0.29
C HIS A 443 28.24 28.20 0.15
N GLN A 444 29.39 28.00 -0.50
CA GLN A 444 30.59 28.81 -0.29
C GLN A 444 30.66 30.06 -1.19
N ALA A 445 29.81 30.16 -2.21
CA ALA A 445 29.66 31.40 -2.96
C ALA A 445 28.68 32.32 -2.21
N GLY A 446 29.21 33.40 -1.63
CA GLY A 446 28.42 34.42 -0.94
C GLY A 446 27.30 35.03 -1.79
N PRO A 447 26.40 35.83 -1.20
CA PRO A 447 25.19 36.31 -1.87
C PRO A 447 25.54 37.05 -3.16
N ARG A 448 24.97 36.60 -4.29
CA ARG A 448 25.01 37.34 -5.56
C ARG A 448 24.24 38.64 -5.39
N THR A 449 24.95 39.74 -5.21
CA THR A 449 24.44 41.08 -5.48
C THR A 449 24.35 41.28 -6.99
N SER A 450 23.14 41.19 -7.55
CA SER A 450 22.86 41.70 -8.90
C SER A 450 22.02 42.98 -8.77
N THR A 451 22.71 44.12 -8.72
CA THR A 451 22.16 45.39 -9.17
C THR A 451 22.15 45.38 -10.69
N GLU A 452 20.99 45.14 -11.30
CA GLU A 452 20.71 45.60 -12.65
C GLU A 452 19.36 46.32 -12.67
N THR A 453 19.45 47.59 -13.02
CA THR A 453 18.40 48.59 -13.04
C THR A 453 17.65 48.45 -14.37
N GLU A 454 16.42 47.95 -14.35
CA GLU A 454 15.51 48.09 -15.49
C GLU A 454 14.63 49.33 -15.30
N THR A 455 14.99 50.37 -16.04
CA THR A 455 14.19 51.58 -16.27
C THR A 455 12.89 51.23 -17.01
N VAL A 456 11.75 51.32 -16.31
CA VAL A 456 10.42 51.37 -16.95
C VAL A 456 10.05 52.82 -17.18
N ALA A 457 9.96 53.20 -18.45
CA ALA A 457 9.51 54.51 -18.90
C ALA A 457 8.02 54.71 -18.58
N LYS A 458 7.71 55.80 -17.87
CA LYS A 458 6.36 56.36 -17.75
C LYS A 458 6.01 57.13 -19.02
N THR A 459 4.83 56.89 -19.56
CA THR A 459 4.11 57.84 -20.41
C THR A 459 2.71 58.01 -19.84
N ASP A 460 2.47 59.18 -19.25
CA ASP A 460 1.16 59.69 -18.87
C ASP A 460 0.39 60.14 -20.13
N THR A 461 -0.90 59.82 -20.22
CA THR A 461 -1.93 60.79 -20.65
C THR A 461 -3.32 60.33 -20.20
N LEU A 462 -4.04 61.25 -19.57
CA LEU A 462 -5.42 61.19 -19.08
C LEU A 462 -6.44 61.50 -20.18
N ALA A 463 -7.63 60.86 -20.12
CA ALA A 463 -8.95 61.41 -20.48
C ALA A 463 -10.01 60.32 -20.13
N GLU A 464 -10.83 60.48 -19.07
CA GLU A 464 -12.15 61.13 -18.99
C GLU A 464 -13.35 60.28 -19.48
N THR A 465 -14.38 60.17 -18.61
CA THR A 465 -15.81 59.80 -18.84
C THR A 465 -16.08 58.33 -19.24
N ASP A 466 -17.15 57.63 -18.88
CA ASP A 466 -18.39 57.90 -18.13
C ASP A 466 -18.97 56.53 -17.72
N THR A 467 -19.79 56.48 -16.66
CA THR A 467 -20.56 55.27 -16.27
C THR A 467 -21.95 55.30 -16.93
N PRO A 468 -22.56 54.15 -17.27
CA PRO A 468 -23.82 53.81 -16.59
C PRO A 468 -23.95 52.29 -16.28
N ALA A 469 -24.45 51.96 -15.08
CA ALA A 469 -25.77 51.34 -14.80
C ALA A 469 -26.01 50.01 -15.56
N ALA A 470 -25.92 48.87 -14.87
CA ALA A 470 -27.05 48.17 -14.23
C ALA A 470 -28.01 47.50 -15.23
N GLU A 471 -28.00 46.16 -15.28
CA GLU A 471 -29.23 45.36 -15.26
C GLU A 471 -28.93 43.86 -15.02
N THR A 472 -29.80 43.29 -14.20
CA THR A 472 -29.99 41.89 -13.80
C THR A 472 -30.19 40.92 -14.96
N VAL A 473 -29.65 39.69 -14.85
CA VAL A 473 -30.38 38.40 -14.63
C VAL A 473 -29.42 37.41 -13.98
#